data_AF-A0A6V7IAL3-F1
#
_entry.id   AF-A0A6V7IAL3-F1
#
_cell.length_a   1.000
_cell.length_b   1.000
_cell.length_c   1.000
_cell.angle_alpha   90.00
_cell.angle_beta   90.00
_cell.angle_gamma   90.00
#
_symmetry.space_group_name_H-M   'P 1'
#
loop_
_entity.id
_entity.type
_entity.pdbx_description
1 polymer ?
#
loop_
_entity_poly.entity_id
_entity_poly.type
_entity_poly.pdbx_seq_one_letter_code
_entity_poly.pdbx_strand_id
1 'polypeptide(L)'
;AQPIFGVSLHLAVERSRCHDGVELPLVVRNCIDYLEEFGMTTEGLYKIPGVKSKVQYFKKLFNQRETVNISEFEPSVATSLLILFL
;
A
#
# COMPACT_ATOMS: atom_id res chain seq x y z
N ALA A 1 -4.83 -5.18 16.81
CA ALA A 1 -5.31 -4.08 15.94
C ALA A 1 -6.37 -4.60 14.97
N GLN A 2 -7.37 -3.78 14.61
CA GLN A 2 -8.37 -4.16 13.60
C GLN A 2 -7.76 -4.06 12.19
N PRO A 3 -8.03 -5.01 11.28
CA PRO A 3 -7.41 -5.05 9.97
C PRO A 3 -7.91 -3.93 9.03
N ILE A 4 -7.02 -3.52 8.12
CA ILE A 4 -7.28 -2.61 6.99
C ILE A 4 -7.36 -3.40 5.68
N PHE A 5 -6.55 -4.46 5.54
CA PHE A 5 -6.65 -5.39 4.41
C PHE A 5 -7.77 -6.41 4.61
N GLY A 6 -8.42 -6.82 3.51
CA GLY A 6 -9.45 -7.86 3.53
C GLY A 6 -10.77 -7.45 4.19
N VAL A 7 -11.06 -6.14 4.23
CA VAL A 7 -12.32 -5.57 4.71
C VAL A 7 -12.94 -4.69 3.62
N SER A 8 -14.18 -4.24 3.80
CA SER A 8 -14.81 -3.34 2.84
C SER A 8 -14.04 -2.03 2.72
N LEU A 9 -14.08 -1.42 1.52
CA LEU A 9 -13.44 -0.13 1.27
C LEU A 9 -13.88 0.93 2.29
N HIS A 10 -15.19 1.04 2.55
CA HIS A 10 -15.73 1.97 3.54
C HIS A 10 -15.06 1.83 4.91
N LEU A 11 -14.92 0.59 5.39
CA LEU A 11 -14.31 0.31 6.68
C LEU A 11 -12.79 0.52 6.66
N ALA A 12 -12.12 0.24 5.55
CA ALA A 12 -10.69 0.52 5.38
C ALA A 12 -10.40 2.03 5.39
N VAL A 13 -11.26 2.84 4.76
CA VAL A 13 -11.19 4.32 4.77
C VAL A 13 -11.43 4.84 6.18
N GLU A 14 -12.48 4.39 6.87
CA GLU A 14 -12.76 4.79 8.25
C GLU A 14 -11.56 4.52 9.17
N ARG A 15 -10.91 3.36 8.99
CA ARG A 15 -9.82 2.88 9.83
C ARG A 15 -8.45 3.48 9.53
N SER A 16 -8.26 4.05 8.33
CA SER A 16 -6.95 4.42 7.79
C SER A 16 -7.07 5.53 6.75
N ARG A 17 -7.86 6.56 7.02
CA ARG A 17 -8.09 7.65 6.06
C ARG A 17 -6.79 8.40 5.74
N CYS A 18 -6.58 8.75 4.48
CA CYS A 18 -5.54 9.69 4.07
C CYS A 18 -5.83 11.14 4.56
N HIS A 19 -4.78 11.96 4.72
CA HIS A 19 -4.89 13.35 5.17
C HIS A 19 -5.18 14.35 4.04
N ASP A 20 -5.22 13.92 2.79
CA ASP A 20 -5.43 14.76 1.60
C ASP A 20 -6.92 15.07 1.29
N GLY A 21 -7.84 14.61 2.15
CA GLY A 21 -9.27 14.80 1.98
C GLY A 21 -9.93 13.81 1.00
N VAL A 22 -9.17 12.88 0.41
CA VAL A 22 -9.72 11.84 -0.44
C VAL A 22 -10.13 10.64 0.41
N GLU A 23 -11.30 10.06 0.13
CA GLU A 23 -11.79 8.85 0.80
C GLU A 23 -11.06 7.58 0.32
N LEU A 24 -9.75 7.55 0.57
CA LEU A 24 -8.88 6.43 0.28
C LEU A 24 -8.13 5.96 1.53
N PRO A 25 -7.95 4.64 1.69
CA PRO A 25 -7.08 4.10 2.72
C PRO A 25 -5.62 4.52 2.49
N LEU A 26 -4.87 4.78 3.55
CA LEU A 26 -3.50 5.29 3.51
C LEU A 26 -2.56 4.39 2.70
N VAL A 27 -2.76 3.07 2.73
CA VAL A 27 -1.99 2.13 1.90
C VAL A 27 -2.15 2.38 0.40
N VAL A 28 -3.37 2.68 -0.04
CA VAL A 28 -3.66 2.95 -1.45
C VAL A 28 -2.99 4.26 -1.86
N ARG A 29 -3.14 5.32 -1.06
CA ARG A 29 -2.48 6.61 -1.30
C ARG A 29 -0.97 6.45 -1.41
N ASN A 30 -0.35 5.90 -0.36
CA ASN A 30 1.10 5.77 -0.28
C ASN A 30 1.69 4.99 -1.45
N CYS A 31 1.02 3.91 -1.88
CA CYS A 31 1.50 3.13 -3.01
C CYS A 31 1.32 3.87 -4.35
N ILE A 32 0.22 4.60 -4.54
CA ILE A 32 0.03 5.40 -5.77
C ILE A 32 1.08 6.50 -5.85
N ASP A 33 1.22 7.31 -4.81
CA ASP A 33 2.16 8.44 -4.79
C ASP A 33 3.60 7.96 -5.04
N TYR A 34 4.01 6.87 -4.40
CA TYR A 34 5.33 6.26 -4.61
C TYR A 34 5.51 5.76 -6.06
N LEU A 35 4.49 5.14 -6.65
CA LEU A 35 4.58 4.60 -8.01
C LEU A 35 4.57 5.69 -9.08
N GLU A 36 3.86 6.78 -8.84
CA GLU A 36 3.89 7.96 -9.72
C GLU A 36 5.28 8.61 -9.70
N GLU A 37 5.92 8.70 -8.53
CA GLU A 37 7.25 9.31 -8.40
C GLU A 37 8.40 8.38 -8.86
N PHE A 38 8.36 7.09 -8.51
CA PHE A 38 9.50 6.17 -8.70
C PHE A 38 9.21 4.97 -9.60
N GLY A 39 7.94 4.67 -9.88
CA GLY A 39 7.52 3.45 -10.56
C GLY A 39 7.49 3.53 -12.09
N MET A 40 7.38 4.74 -12.66
CA MET A 40 7.02 4.95 -14.08
C MET A 40 7.99 4.34 -15.09
N THR A 41 9.27 4.20 -14.75
CA THR A 41 10.30 3.59 -15.61
C THR A 41 10.64 2.15 -15.23
N THR A 42 9.93 1.55 -14.28
CA THR A 42 10.18 0.18 -13.83
C THR A 42 9.67 -0.82 -14.87
N GLU A 43 10.59 -1.59 -15.44
CA GLU A 43 10.22 -2.69 -16.35
C GLU A 43 9.39 -3.74 -15.62
N GLY A 44 8.31 -4.20 -16.26
CA GLY A 44 7.46 -5.26 -15.70
C GLY A 44 6.63 -4.82 -14.49
N LEU A 45 6.42 -3.51 -14.28
CA LEU A 45 5.51 -3.00 -13.26
C LEU A 45 4.13 -3.68 -13.37
N TYR A 46 3.55 -4.07 -12.23
CA TYR A 46 2.33 -4.88 -12.11
C TYR A 46 2.40 -6.32 -12.65
N LYS A 47 3.45 -6.71 -13.38
CA LYS A 47 3.65 -8.08 -13.87
C LYS A 47 4.57 -8.89 -12.97
N ILE A 48 5.58 -8.24 -12.40
CA ILE A 48 6.57 -8.87 -11.51
C ILE A 48 6.11 -8.69 -10.07
N PRO A 49 5.89 -9.79 -9.31
CA PRO A 49 5.51 -9.69 -7.90
C PRO A 49 6.66 -9.14 -7.05
N GLY A 50 6.30 -8.36 -6.04
CA GLY A 50 7.23 -7.89 -5.02
C GLY A 50 7.67 -9.02 -4.09
N VAL A 51 8.79 -8.80 -3.41
CA VAL A 51 9.33 -9.77 -2.45
C VAL A 51 8.29 -10.06 -1.35
N LYS A 52 7.84 -11.32 -1.28
CA LYS A 52 6.71 -11.75 -0.42
C LYS A 52 6.89 -11.34 1.04
N SER A 53 8.10 -11.46 1.60
CA SER A 53 8.38 -11.06 2.98
C SER A 53 8.22 -9.55 3.20
N LYS A 54 8.66 -8.71 2.26
CA LYS A 54 8.45 -7.25 2.30
C LYS A 54 6.97 -6.89 2.20
N VAL A 55 6.23 -7.53 1.29
CA VAL A 55 4.78 -7.32 1.15
C VAL A 55 4.05 -7.68 2.45
N GLN A 56 4.36 -8.83 3.07
CA GLN A 56 3.75 -9.19 4.35
C GLN A 56 4.16 -8.27 5.49
N TYR A 57 5.40 -7.80 5.51
CA TYR A 57 5.90 -6.84 6.49
C TYR A 57 5.11 -5.52 6.40
N PHE A 58 5.03 -4.89 5.23
CA PHE A 58 4.30 -3.64 5.07
C PHE A 58 2.79 -3.80 5.30
N LYS A 59 2.19 -4.90 4.85
CA LYS A 59 0.79 -5.23 5.17
C LYS A 59 0.55 -5.23 6.67
N LYS A 60 1.48 -5.83 7.44
CA LYS A 60 1.40 -5.88 8.90
C LYS A 60 1.46 -4.47 9.49
N LEU A 61 2.42 -3.63 9.07
CA LEU A 61 2.52 -2.24 9.53
C LEU A 61 1.23 -1.45 9.27
N PHE A 62 0.72 -1.51 8.04
CA PHE A 62 -0.54 -0.86 7.70
C PHE A 62 -1.69 -1.36 8.58
N ASN A 63 -1.91 -2.68 8.70
CA ASN A 63 -2.96 -3.24 9.56
C ASN A 63 -2.84 -2.81 11.04
N GLN A 64 -1.62 -2.65 11.52
CA GLN A 64 -1.34 -2.20 12.89
C GLN A 64 -1.40 -0.69 13.06
N ARG A 65 -1.52 0.08 11.96
CA ARG A 65 -1.42 1.54 11.93
C ARG A 65 -0.08 2.03 12.48
N GLU A 66 0.96 1.25 12.24
CA GLU A 66 2.34 1.64 12.52
C GLU A 66 2.86 2.54 11.41
N THR A 67 3.88 3.33 11.72
CA THR A 67 4.55 4.19 10.74
C THR A 67 5.13 3.34 9.61
N VAL A 68 4.79 3.67 8.37
CA VAL A 68 5.33 3.02 7.18
C VAL A 68 6.38 3.94 6.56
N ASN A 69 7.62 3.46 6.48
CA ASN A 69 8.68 4.18 5.78
C ASN A 69 8.59 3.94 4.27
N ILE A 70 8.08 4.92 3.53
CA ILE A 70 7.85 4.82 2.09
C ILE A 70 9.17 4.73 1.31
N SER A 71 10.28 5.26 1.83
CA SER A 71 11.59 5.16 1.17
C SER A 71 12.12 3.73 1.07
N GLU A 72 11.57 2.79 1.85
CA GLU A 72 11.93 1.37 1.81
C GLU A 72 11.10 0.56 0.80
N PHE A 73 10.17 1.22 0.11
CA PHE A 73 9.41 0.57 -0.94
C PHE A 73 10.32 0.18 -2.11
N GLU A 74 9.94 -0.92 -2.75
CA GLU A 74 10.34 -1.23 -4.11
C GLU A 74 9.09 -1.11 -4.98
N PRO A 75 9.17 -0.66 -6.24
CA PRO A 75 7.99 -0.53 -7.10
C PRO A 75 7.16 -1.82 -7.21
N SER A 76 7.82 -2.98 -7.28
CA SER A 76 7.15 -4.29 -7.28
C SER A 76 6.44 -4.60 -5.94
N VAL A 77 6.97 -4.12 -4.81
CA VAL A 77 6.34 -4.26 -3.49
C VAL A 77 5.13 -3.34 -3.38
N ALA A 78 5.23 -2.09 -3.82
CA ALA A 78 4.12 -1.12 -3.81
C ALA A 78 2.95 -1.60 -4.69
N THR A 79 3.24 -2.07 -5.92
CA THR A 79 2.21 -2.68 -6.79
C THR A 79 1.59 -3.91 -6.16
N SER A 80 2.38 -4.78 -5.54
CA SER A 80 1.85 -5.98 -4.86
C SER A 80 0.98 -5.64 -3.65
N LEU A 81 1.29 -4.57 -2.92
CA LEU A 81 0.44 -4.09 -1.82
C LEU A 81 -0.90 -3.54 -2.34
N LEU A 82 -0.88 -2.76 -3.44
CA LEU A 82 -2.10 -2.30 -4.11
C LEU A 82 -2.96 -3.47 -4.57
N ILE A 83 -2.37 -4.41 -5.32
CA ILE A 83 -3.09 -5.60 -5.81
C ILE A 83 -3.64 -6.43 -4.65
N LEU A 84 -2.91 -6.54 -3.54
CA LEU A 84 -3.36 -7.28 -2.36
C LEU A 84 -4.47 -6.57 -1.59
N PHE A 85 -4.59 -5.25 -1.73
CA PHE A 85 -5.63 -4.45 -1.10
C PHE A 85 -6.96 -4.51 -1.88
N LEU A 86 -6.86 -4.48 -3.21
CA LEU A 86 -7.98 -4.56 -4.16
C LEU A 86 -8.61 -5.96 -4.18
#